data_AF-A0A0A0D0K0-F1
#
_entry.id   AF-A0A0A0D0K0-F1
#
_cell.length_a   1.000
_cell.length_b   1.000
_cell.length_c   1.000
_cell.angle_alpha   90.00
_cell.angle_beta   90.00
_cell.angle_gamma   90.00
#
_symmetry.space_group_name_H-M   'P 1'
#
loop_
_entity.id
_entity.type
_entity.pdbx_description
1 polymer ?
#
loop_
_entity_poly.entity_id
_entity_poly.type
_entity_poly.pdbx_seq_one_letter_code
_entity_poly.pdbx_strand_id
1 'polypeptide(L)' 'AIRGTAALGQDGRGILAAPPGTGTYEAFYAAHGTYRPWRTCNVWTADALRAAGAPTALWAPFSFGVMWPLE' A
#
# COMPACT_ATOMS: atom_id res chain seq x y z
N ALA A 1 -0.95 -6.78 -2.60
CA ALA A 1 -1.62 -5.46 -2.49
C ALA A 1 -1.63 -5.01 -1.03
N ILE A 2 -1.72 -3.70 -0.77
CA ILE A 2 -1.61 -3.04 0.54
C ILE A 2 -2.48 -3.69 1.65
N ARG A 3 -3.64 -4.26 1.31
CA ARG A 3 -4.50 -4.99 2.27
C ARG A 3 -3.83 -6.22 2.87
N GLY A 4 -2.99 -6.91 2.11
CA GLY A 4 -2.27 -8.10 2.58
C GLY A 4 -1.20 -7.78 3.62
N THR A 5 -0.90 -6.51 3.88
CA THR A 5 -0.02 -6.13 4.99
C THR A 5 -0.80 -5.84 6.27
N ALA A 6 -2.13 -5.81 6.28
CA ALA A 6 -2.88 -5.53 7.50
C ALA A 6 -2.64 -6.63 8.55
N ALA A 7 -2.36 -6.21 9.80
CA ALA A 7 -2.37 -7.13 10.92
C ALA A 7 -3.82 -7.42 11.30
N LEU A 8 -4.16 -8.70 11.37
CA LEU A 8 -5.52 -9.16 11.64
C LEU A 8 -5.63 -9.71 13.06
N GLY A 9 -6.73 -9.39 13.74
CA GLY A 9 -7.12 -10.01 14.99
C GLY A 9 -7.59 -11.45 14.78
N GLN A 10 -7.87 -12.14 15.87
CA GLN A 10 -8.37 -13.53 15.82
C GLN A 10 -9.73 -13.66 15.10
N ASP A 11 -10.49 -12.56 15.00
CA ASP A 11 -11.76 -12.47 14.29
C ASP A 11 -11.61 -12.13 12.79
N GLY A 12 -10.37 -12.02 12.30
CA GLY A 12 -10.06 -11.67 10.91
C GLY A 12 -10.22 -10.18 10.59
N ARG A 13 -10.51 -9.32 11.58
CA ARG A 13 -10.61 -7.86 11.36
C ARG A 13 -9.25 -7.19 11.52
N GLY A 14 -9.06 -6.07 10.83
CA GLY A 14 -7.87 -5.24 11.00
C GLY A 14 -7.77 -4.69 12.42
N ILE A 15 -6.58 -4.77 13.01
CA ILE A 15 -6.32 -4.22 14.35
C ILE A 15 -6.16 -2.70 14.24
N LEU A 16 -6.94 -1.93 14.99
CA LEU A 16 -6.83 -0.49 15.01
C LEU A 16 -5.52 -0.05 15.69
N ALA A 17 -4.73 0.78 15.03
CA ALA A 17 -3.45 1.27 15.55
C ALA A 17 -3.61 2.43 16.54
N ALA A 18 -4.65 3.25 16.34
CA ALA A 18 -5.00 4.37 17.22
C ALA A 18 -6.49 4.64 17.13
N PRO A 19 -7.14 5.08 18.24
CA PRO A 19 -8.53 5.55 18.18
C PRO A 19 -8.66 6.66 17.11
N PRO A 20 -9.78 6.72 16.37
CA PRO A 20 -9.99 7.77 15.38
C PRO A 20 -9.87 9.14 16.05
N GLY A 21 -9.17 10.07 15.40
CA GLY A 21 -9.12 11.45 15.87
C GLY A 21 -10.51 12.05 15.87
N THR A 22 -10.88 12.76 16.94
CA THR A 22 -12.15 13.50 16.97
C THR A 22 -12.19 14.49 15.81
N GLY A 23 -13.11 14.27 14.86
CA GLY A 23 -13.30 15.13 13.69
C GLY A 23 -12.57 14.69 12.41
N THR A 24 -11.84 13.57 12.42
CA THR A 24 -11.25 13.01 11.20
C THR A 24 -12.07 11.81 10.70
N TYR A 25 -12.31 11.72 9.39
CA TYR A 25 -12.90 10.54 8.74
C TYR A 25 -11.83 9.47 8.44
N GLU A 26 -10.77 9.44 9.24
CA GLU A 26 -9.59 8.59 9.02
C GLU A 26 -9.47 7.56 10.14
N ALA A 27 -9.16 6.31 9.78
CA ALA A 27 -8.90 5.23 10.72
C ALA A 27 -7.57 4.56 10.35
N PHE A 28 -6.69 4.42 11.33
CA PHE A 28 -5.36 3.83 11.16
C PHE A 28 -5.36 2.41 11.68
N TYR A 29 -4.89 1.46 10.85
CA TYR A 29 -4.80 0.05 11.20
C TYR A 29 -3.35 -0.40 11.25
N ALA A 30 -3.05 -1.33 12.16
CA ALA A 30 -1.74 -1.93 12.27
C ALA A 30 -1.44 -2.76 11.02
N ALA A 31 -0.18 -2.73 10.59
CA ALA A 31 0.30 -3.45 9.43
C ALA A 31 1.63 -4.16 9.71
N HIS A 32 1.88 -5.25 9.01
CA HIS A 32 3.14 -5.98 8.98
C HIS A 32 4.13 -5.34 8.02
N GLY A 33 5.36 -5.17 8.49
CA GLY A 33 6.45 -4.55 7.74
C GLY A 33 6.57 -3.05 7.98
N THR A 34 7.57 -2.45 7.36
CA THR A 34 7.92 -1.03 7.53
C THR A 34 8.08 -0.38 6.18
N TYR A 35 7.73 0.90 6.09
CA TYR A 35 8.02 1.70 4.91
C TYR A 35 9.54 1.77 4.69
N ARG A 36 9.99 1.50 3.47
CA ARG A 36 11.41 1.47 3.09
C ARG A 36 11.60 2.17 1.74
N PRO A 37 12.78 2.75 1.44
CA PRO A 37 13.04 3.40 0.14
C PRO A 37 12.81 2.49 -1.07
N TRP A 38 12.95 1.17 -0.91
CA TRP A 38 12.69 0.16 -1.95
C TRP A 38 11.29 -0.46 -1.91
N ARG A 39 10.44 -0.07 -0.95
CA ARG A 39 9.08 -0.59 -0.77
C ARG A 39 8.12 0.55 -0.44
N THR A 40 7.92 1.41 -1.44
CA THR A 40 7.10 2.62 -1.36
C THR A 40 5.67 2.35 -1.85
N CYS A 41 4.79 3.35 -1.71
CA CYS A 41 3.45 3.31 -2.29
C CYS A 41 3.48 3.12 -3.81
N ASN A 42 4.45 3.74 -4.50
CA ASN A 42 4.62 3.61 -5.95
C ASN A 42 5.02 2.18 -6.35
N VAL A 43 5.86 1.51 -5.55
CA VAL A 43 6.21 0.09 -5.76
C VAL A 43 4.96 -0.79 -5.61
N TRP A 44 4.13 -0.56 -4.59
CA TRP A 44 2.88 -1.31 -4.43
C TRP A 44 1.89 -1.09 -5.57
N THR A 45 1.79 0.14 -6.08
CA THR A 45 0.96 0.46 -7.25
C THR A 45 1.48 -0.24 -8.49
N ALA A 46 2.79 -0.20 -8.74
CA ALA A 46 3.41 -0.90 -9.86
C ALA A 46 3.21 -2.43 -9.76
N ASP A 47 3.31 -3.03 -8.57
CA ASP A 47 3.03 -4.46 -8.38
C ASP A 47 1.57 -4.81 -8.70
N ALA A 48 0.62 -3.96 -8.29
CA ALA A 48 -0.80 -4.16 -8.58
C ALA A 48 -1.11 -4.04 -10.08
N LEU A 49 -0.51 -3.04 -10.74
CA LEU A 49 -0.62 -2.86 -12.19
C LEU A 49 -0.01 -4.04 -12.95
N ARG A 50 1.16 -4.53 -12.52
CA ARG A 50 1.81 -5.72 -13.09
C ARG A 50 0.94 -6.97 -12.95
N ALA A 51 0.32 -7.17 -11.79
CA ALA A 51 -0.62 -8.27 -11.57
C ALA A 51 -1.87 -8.16 -12.46
N ALA A 52 -2.27 -6.94 -12.86
CA ALA A 52 -3.35 -6.69 -13.81
C ALA A 52 -2.90 -6.78 -15.28
N GLY A 53 -1.63 -7.09 -15.56
CA GLY A 53 -1.08 -7.20 -16.91
C GLY A 53 -0.71 -5.87 -17.57
N ALA A 54 -0.72 -4.75 -16.81
CA ALA A 54 -0.34 -3.45 -17.32
C ALA A 54 1.19 -3.30 -17.44
N PRO A 55 1.68 -2.51 -18.42
CA PRO A 55 3.08 -2.14 -18.52
C PRO A 55 3.52 -1.37 -17.27
N THR A 56 4.68 -1.73 -16.72
CA THR A 56 5.15 -1.24 -15.42
C THR A 56 6.68 -1.22 -15.37
N ALA A 57 7.26 -0.23 -14.70
CA ALA A 57 8.70 -0.18 -14.46
C ALA A 57 9.16 -1.35 -13.58
N LEU A 58 10.44 -1.73 -13.69
CA LEU A 58 11.02 -2.79 -12.86
C LEU A 58 11.11 -2.36 -11.38
N TRP A 59 11.28 -1.06 -11.13
CA TRP A 59 11.26 -0.46 -9.80
C TRP A 59 10.74 0.97 -9.88
N ALA A 60 9.70 1.28 -9.10
CA ALA A 60 9.00 2.58 -9.13
C ALA A 60 9.03 3.23 -7.74
N PRO A 61 10.15 3.83 -7.30
CA PRO A 61 10.19 4.57 -6.03
C PRO A 61 9.42 5.90 -6.12
N PHE A 62 9.36 6.50 -7.32
CA PHE A 62 8.72 7.78 -7.62
C PHE A 62 7.53 7.61 -8.57
N SER A 63 6.65 8.62 -8.64
CA SER A 63 5.41 8.58 -9.43
C SER A 63 5.66 8.39 -10.93
N PHE A 64 6.73 8.94 -11.49
CA PHE A 64 7.07 8.76 -12.91
C PHE A 64 7.29 7.29 -13.27
N GLY A 65 7.77 6.45 -12.33
CA GLY A 65 7.95 5.01 -12.56
C GLY A 65 6.63 4.24 -12.64
N VAL A 66 5.53 4.84 -12.21
CA VAL A 66 4.17 4.31 -12.35
C VAL A 66 3.51 4.86 -13.62
N MET A 67 3.64 6.16 -13.88
CA MET A 67 2.87 6.83 -14.93
C MET A 67 3.42 6.57 -16.34
N TRP A 68 4.73 6.71 -16.55
CA TRP A 68 5.32 6.65 -17.89
C TRP A 68 5.08 5.31 -18.62
N PRO A 69 5.14 4.14 -17.96
CA PRO A 69 4.85 2.88 -18.64
C PRO A 69 3.39 2.74 -19.12
N LEU A 70 2.46 3.51 -18.57
CA LEU A 70 1.01 3.42 -18.87
C LEU A 70 0.58 4.26 -20.07
N GLU A 71 1.48 5.11 -20.57
CA GLU A 71 1.29 5.90 -21.80
C GLU A 71 1.50 5.03 -23.05
#